data_AF-A0A972MAG4-F1
#
_entry.id   AF-A0A972MAG4-F1
#
_cell.length_a   1.000
_cell.length_b   1.000
_cell.length_c   1.000
_cell.angle_alpha   90.00
_cell.angle_beta   90.00
_cell.angle_gamma   90.00
#
_symmetry.space_group_name_H-M   'P 1'
#
loop_
_entity.id
_entity.type
_entity.pdbx_description
1 polymer ?
#
loop_
_entity_poly.entity_id
_entity_poly.type
_entity_poly.pdbx_seq_one_letter_code
_entity_poly.pdbx_strand_id
1 'polypeptide(L)'
;MRASSSSQASSRPRPQGWRVWWVAARPKTLFAAAGPVVAGLGLAAAQGVFRPLVALATLVAALLLQIGVNLANDAQDYQRGA
;
A
#
# COMPACT_ATOMS: atom_id res chain seq x y z
N MET A 1 29.64 -1.90 -41.68
CA MET A 1 29.90 -1.50 -40.29
C MET A 1 28.60 -1.00 -39.66
N ARG A 2 27.90 -1.80 -38.86
CA ARG A 2 26.77 -1.35 -38.02
C ARG A 2 27.30 -1.17 -36.61
N ALA A 3 27.27 0.06 -36.11
CA ALA A 3 27.67 0.38 -34.75
C ALA A 3 26.73 -0.32 -33.77
N SER A 4 27.32 -1.03 -32.82
CA SER A 4 26.67 -1.70 -31.70
C SER A 4 26.05 -0.66 -30.78
N SER A 5 24.74 -0.50 -30.79
CA SER A 5 24.00 0.22 -29.76
C SER A 5 23.97 -0.63 -28.49
N SER A 6 25.05 -0.57 -27.71
CA SER A 6 25.10 -1.09 -26.34
C SER A 6 24.03 -0.37 -25.52
N SER A 7 22.92 -1.08 -25.28
CA SER A 7 21.85 -0.71 -24.38
C SER A 7 22.45 -0.37 -23.01
N GLN A 8 22.56 0.93 -22.73
CA GLN A 8 22.81 1.41 -21.38
C GLN A 8 21.54 1.15 -20.57
N ALA A 9 21.40 -0.08 -20.06
CA ALA A 9 20.44 -0.41 -19.04
C ALA A 9 20.79 0.44 -17.80
N SER A 10 20.11 1.58 -17.68
CA SER A 10 20.23 2.48 -16.52
C SER A 10 19.80 1.72 -15.26
N SER A 11 20.78 1.26 -14.48
CA SER A 11 20.56 0.59 -13.20
C SER A 11 20.05 1.62 -12.19
N ARG A 12 18.75 1.90 -12.20
CA ARG A 12 18.13 2.72 -11.15
C ARG A 12 18.40 2.04 -9.81
N PRO A 13 18.93 2.78 -8.81
CA PRO A 13 19.21 2.20 -7.51
C PRO A 13 17.91 1.66 -6.90
N ARG A 14 17.90 0.36 -6.58
CA ARG A 14 16.79 -0.25 -5.83
C ARG A 14 16.71 0.41 -4.44
N PRO A 15 15.51 0.70 -3.92
CA PRO A 15 15.38 1.20 -2.55
C PRO A 15 16.05 0.21 -1.58
N GLN A 16 16.75 0.73 -0.57
CA GLN A 16 17.45 -0.06 0.44
C GLN A 16 16.95 0.29 1.85
N GLY A 17 17.08 -0.65 2.78
CA GLY A 17 16.65 -0.49 4.17
C GLY A 17 15.16 -0.22 4.32
N TRP A 18 14.79 0.72 5.19
CA TRP A 18 13.39 1.04 5.50
C TRP A 18 12.59 1.55 4.28
N ARG A 19 13.27 2.10 3.27
CA ARG A 19 12.63 2.61 2.03
C ARG A 19 11.98 1.49 1.23
N VAL A 20 12.45 0.24 1.37
CA VAL A 20 11.81 -0.93 0.76
C VAL A 20 10.39 -1.09 1.29
N TRP A 21 10.24 -1.08 2.61
CA TRP A 21 8.94 -1.19 3.27
C TRP A 21 8.03 -0.01 2.95
N TRP A 22 8.58 1.21 2.88
CA TRP A 22 7.82 2.39 2.51
C TRP A 22 7.27 2.32 1.09
N VAL A 23 8.05 1.83 0.13
CA VAL A 23 7.61 1.65 -1.26
C VAL A 23 6.58 0.52 -1.36
N ALA A 24 6.84 -0.61 -0.72
CA ALA A 24 5.94 -1.77 -0.72
C ALA A 24 4.58 -1.49 -0.04
N ALA A 25 4.56 -0.64 1.00
CA ALA A 25 3.32 -0.23 1.66
C ALA A 25 2.40 0.63 0.76
N ARG A 26 2.92 1.17 -0.35
CA ARG A 26 2.22 2.06 -1.30
C ARG A 26 1.33 3.11 -0.59
N PRO A 27 1.91 4.12 0.09
CA PRO A 27 1.20 5.05 0.97
C PRO A 27 0.00 5.76 0.34
N LYS A 28 0.05 6.01 -0.97
CA LYS A 28 -1.06 6.61 -1.73
C LYS A 28 -2.32 5.74 -1.72
N THR A 29 -2.19 4.42 -1.65
CA THR A 29 -3.31 3.48 -1.61
C THR A 29 -3.97 3.39 -0.23
N LEU A 30 -3.27 3.82 0.83
CA LEU A 30 -3.79 3.77 2.21
C LEU A 30 -5.00 4.71 2.40
N PHE A 31 -5.05 5.81 1.65
CA PHE A 31 -6.21 6.70 1.64
C PHE A 31 -7.47 6.02 1.10
N ALA A 32 -7.32 5.09 0.13
CA ALA A 32 -8.45 4.33 -0.40
C ALA A 32 -9.04 3.39 0.66
N ALA A 33 -8.20 2.79 1.50
CA ALA A 33 -8.64 1.95 2.62
C ALA A 33 -9.26 2.75 3.77
N ALA A 34 -8.81 4.00 3.99
CA ALA A 34 -9.35 4.88 5.04
C ALA A 34 -10.76 5.41 4.70
N GLY A 35 -11.07 5.66 3.43
CA GLY A 35 -12.36 6.19 2.97
C GLY A 35 -13.59 5.44 3.52
N PRO A 36 -13.73 4.12 3.32
CA PRO A 36 -14.87 3.36 3.85
C PRO A 36 -14.88 3.30 5.39
N VAL A 37 -13.72 3.30 6.05
CA VAL A 37 -13.66 3.39 7.52
C VAL A 37 -14.26 4.69 8.00
N VAL A 38 -13.82 5.83 7.44
CA VAL A 38 -14.34 7.16 7.81
C VAL A 38 -15.85 7.25 7.58
N ALA A 39 -16.36 6.70 6.47
CA ALA A 39 -17.80 6.64 6.21
C ALA A 39 -18.55 5.85 7.30
N GLY A 40 -18.04 4.67 7.69
CA GLY A 40 -18.61 3.87 8.77
C GLY A 40 -18.56 4.57 10.13
N LEU A 41 -17.49 5.30 10.43
CA LEU A 41 -17.37 6.09 11.65
C LEU A 41 -18.37 7.25 11.69
N GLY A 42 -18.61 7.92 10.56
CA GLY A 42 -19.64 8.95 10.44
C GLY A 42 -21.04 8.40 10.74
N LEU A 43 -21.36 7.22 10.22
CA LEU A 43 -22.62 6.53 10.53
C LEU A 43 -22.74 6.16 12.02
N ALA A 44 -21.67 5.61 12.61
CA ALA A 44 -21.65 5.27 14.03
C ALA A 44 -21.82 6.50 14.94
N ALA A 45 -21.21 7.63 14.56
CA ALA A 45 -21.37 8.91 15.27
C ALA A 45 -22.81 9.43 15.14
N ALA A 46 -23.40 9.41 13.94
CA ALA A 46 -24.77 9.85 13.72
C ALA A 46 -25.81 9.04 14.50
N GLN A 47 -25.53 7.75 14.77
CA GLN A 47 -26.40 6.87 15.56
C GLN A 47 -26.10 6.89 17.06
N GLY A 48 -25.13 7.68 17.53
CA GLY A 48 -24.76 7.75 18.95
C GLY A 48 -24.05 6.50 19.48
N VAL A 49 -23.58 5.61 18.59
CA VAL A 49 -22.91 4.34 18.93
C VAL A 49 -21.40 4.38 18.64
N PHE A 50 -20.83 5.57 18.48
CA PHE A 50 -19.40 5.74 18.22
C PHE A 50 -18.56 5.24 19.40
N ARG A 51 -17.58 4.39 19.11
CA ARG A 51 -16.66 3.83 20.11
C ARG A 51 -15.23 4.10 19.67
N PRO A 52 -14.47 4.98 20.36
CA PRO A 52 -13.12 5.39 19.94
C PRO A 52 -12.15 4.23 19.74
N LEU A 53 -12.18 3.24 20.63
CA LEU A 53 -11.31 2.06 20.53
C LEU A 53 -11.66 1.20 19.30
N VAL A 54 -12.95 1.05 18.99
CA VAL A 54 -13.40 0.34 17.78
C VAL A 54 -12.99 1.12 16.54
N ALA A 55 -13.12 2.45 16.57
CA ALA A 55 -12.71 3.29 15.45
C ALA A 55 -11.21 3.16 15.12
N LEU A 56 -10.36 3.22 16.15
CA LEU A 56 -8.93 3.04 16.00
C LEU A 56 -8.60 1.62 15.51
N ALA A 57 -9.20 0.59 16.12
CA ALA A 57 -8.98 -0.80 15.72
C ALA A 57 -9.38 -1.04 14.26
N THR A 58 -10.53 -0.52 13.82
CA THR A 58 -11.00 -0.63 12.44
C THR A 58 -10.07 0.09 11.47
N LEU A 59 -9.59 1.29 11.80
CA LEU A 59 -8.65 2.02 10.95
C LEU A 59 -7.32 1.26 10.82
N VAL A 60 -6.76 0.80 11.94
CA VAL A 60 -5.51 0.01 11.94
C VAL A 60 -5.68 -1.27 11.13
N ALA A 61 -6.79 -2.00 11.33
CA ALA A 61 -7.08 -3.21 10.57
C ALA A 61 -7.18 -2.94 9.07
N ALA A 62 -7.93 -1.90 8.65
CA ALA A 62 -8.06 -1.54 7.25
C ALA A 62 -6.72 -1.17 6.60
N LEU A 63 -5.87 -0.41 7.31
CA LEU A 63 -4.55 -0.04 6.82
C LEU A 63 -3.63 -1.27 6.70
N LEU A 64 -3.63 -2.16 7.70
CA LEU A 64 -2.84 -3.39 7.65
C LEU A 64 -3.29 -4.33 6.53
N LEU A 65 -4.61 -4.47 6.30
CA LEU A 65 -5.15 -5.24 5.19
C LEU A 65 -4.70 -4.66 3.85
N GLN A 66 -4.76 -3.33 3.68
CA GLN A 66 -4.30 -2.68 2.45
C GLN A 66 -2.80 -2.89 2.20
N ILE A 67 -1.98 -2.80 3.24
CA ILE A 67 -0.55 -3.10 3.16
C ILE A 67 -0.33 -4.57 2.78
N GLY A 68 -1.08 -5.49 3.40
CA GLY A 68 -1.01 -6.92 3.11
C GLY A 68 -1.35 -7.25 1.66
N VAL A 69 -2.40 -6.64 1.11
CA VAL A 69 -2.78 -6.79 -0.31
C VAL A 69 -1.68 -6.24 -1.23
N ASN A 70 -1.12 -5.07 -0.90
CA ASN A 70 -0.02 -4.49 -1.68
C ASN A 70 1.19 -5.44 -1.73
N LEU A 71 1.57 -6.03 -0.59
CA LEU A 71 2.68 -6.97 -0.50
C LEU A 71 2.38 -8.29 -1.23
N ALA A 72 1.17 -8.81 -1.11
CA ALA A 72 0.76 -10.02 -1.80
C ALA A 72 0.83 -9.86 -3.32
N ASN A 73 0.36 -8.71 -3.83
CA ASN A 73 0.46 -8.38 -5.25
C ASN A 73 1.92 -8.29 -5.71
N ASP A 74 2.80 -7.62 -4.94
CA ASP A 74 4.23 -7.53 -5.26
C ASP A 74 4.90 -8.92 -5.32
N ALA A 75 4.54 -9.84 -4.42
CA ALA A 75 5.05 -11.22 -4.43
C ALA A 75 4.54 -12.02 -5.64
N GLN A 76 3.28 -11.86 -6.02
CA GLN A 76 2.72 -12.49 -7.21
C GLN A 76 3.35 -11.96 -8.50
N ASP A 77 3.59 -10.65 -8.58
CA ASP A 77 4.25 -10.02 -9.73
C ASP A 77 5.68 -10.53 -9.88
N TYR A 78 6.41 -10.69 -8.78
CA TYR A 78 7.74 -11.32 -8.79
C TYR A 78 7.70 -12.76 -9.33
N GLN A 79 6.73 -13.58 -8.90
CA GLN A 79 6.57 -14.95 -9.38
C GLN A 79 6.17 -15.02 -10.86
N ARG A 80 5.42 -14.03 -11.36
CA ARG A 80 4.95 -13.94 -12.76
C ARG A 80 5.99 -13.35 -13.71
N GLY A 81 7.17 -12.97 -13.21
CA GLY A 81 8.29 -12.51 -14.03
C GLY A 81 8.23 -11.04 -14.44
N ALA A 82 7.66 -10.18 -13.60
CA ALA A 82 7.75 -8.73 -13.76
C ALA A 82 9.21 -8.23 -13.83
#